data_AF-A0A520EYK2-F1
#
_entry.id   AF-A0A520EYK2-F1
#
_cell.length_a   1.000
_cell.length_b   1.000
_cell.length_c   1.000
_cell.angle_alpha   90.00
_cell.angle_beta   90.00
_cell.angle_gamma   90.00
#
_symmetry.space_group_name_H-M   'P 1'
#
loop_
_entity.id
_entity.type
_entity.pdbx_description
1 polymer ?
#
loop_
_entity_poly.entity_id
_entity_poly.type
_entity_poly.pdbx_seq_one_letter_code
_entity_poly.pdbx_strand_id
1 'polypeptide(L)'
;MSSLLEYGLDQHWRDEFEQHSHSAILARVVRVDRGEFDAVTEHGIVRGTGTATCTGDWVALRPLTGRNHGLVAVLPRRTAIVRASAGSTSAAQVLGANVDTVVVTVASDTALDLGRVERYLTLAWGSGG
;
A
#
# COMPACT_ATOMS: atom_id res chain seq x y z
N MET A 1 9.15 9.97 -17.12
CA MET A 1 9.34 10.07 -15.66
C MET A 1 7.95 10.22 -15.07
N SER A 2 7.52 9.29 -14.24
CA SER A 2 6.20 9.38 -13.60
C SER A 2 6.32 10.22 -12.35
N SER A 3 5.44 11.21 -12.18
CA SER A 3 5.47 12.08 -11.01
C SER A 3 4.79 11.37 -9.85
N LEU A 4 5.38 11.41 -8.65
CA LEU A 4 4.73 10.86 -7.46
C LEU A 4 3.40 11.59 -7.12
N LEU A 5 3.19 12.79 -7.66
CA LEU A 5 1.90 13.50 -7.56
C LEU A 5 0.77 12.72 -8.23
N GLU A 6 1.03 12.04 -9.36
CA GLU A 6 0.05 11.18 -10.05
C GLU A 6 -0.33 9.96 -9.19
N TYR A 7 0.55 9.62 -8.26
CA TYR A 7 0.37 8.60 -7.25
C TYR A 7 -0.05 9.20 -5.90
N GLY A 8 -0.63 10.40 -5.85
CA GLY A 8 -1.23 10.96 -4.63
C GLY A 8 -0.24 11.45 -3.58
N LEU A 9 0.99 11.79 -3.95
CA LEU A 9 1.93 12.44 -3.04
C LEU A 9 1.44 13.84 -2.66
N ASP A 10 1.25 14.08 -1.37
CA ASP A 10 0.90 15.40 -0.82
C ASP A 10 1.94 15.86 0.21
N GLN A 11 1.71 17.00 0.85
CA GLN A 11 2.67 17.58 1.79
C GLN A 11 2.91 16.70 3.03
N HIS A 12 1.86 16.08 3.55
CA HIS A 12 1.98 15.23 4.73
C HIS A 12 2.96 14.07 4.52
N TRP A 13 2.90 13.39 3.38
CA TRP A 13 3.86 12.31 3.11
C TRP A 13 5.29 12.82 2.92
N ARG A 14 5.47 14.06 2.47
CA ARG A 14 6.80 14.71 2.46
C ARG A 14 7.27 14.96 3.89
N ASP A 15 6.43 15.54 4.74
CA ASP A 15 6.75 15.84 6.14
C ASP A 15 7.07 14.57 6.94
N GLU A 16 6.30 13.49 6.74
CA GLU A 16 6.57 12.18 7.34
C GLU A 16 7.87 11.58 6.81
N PHE A 17 8.17 11.77 5.53
CA PHE A 17 9.42 11.30 4.92
C PHE A 17 10.65 12.05 5.44
N GLU A 18 10.55 13.36 5.72
CA GLU A 18 11.64 14.20 6.24
C GLU A 18 12.22 13.68 7.57
N GLN A 19 11.45 12.91 8.34
CA GLN A 19 11.91 12.27 9.57
C GLN A 19 12.88 11.11 9.34
N HIS A 20 13.06 10.68 8.09
CA HIS A 20 13.88 9.54 7.71
C HIS A 20 15.25 10.01 7.21
N SER A 21 16.17 9.07 6.98
CA SER A 21 17.53 9.40 6.53
C SER A 21 17.51 10.23 5.24
N HIS A 22 18.36 11.26 5.18
CA HIS A 22 18.62 12.05 3.95
C HIS A 22 19.11 11.20 2.75
N SER A 23 19.61 9.99 2.99
CA SER A 23 20.02 9.05 1.95
C SER A 23 18.89 8.15 1.44
N ALA A 24 17.72 8.21 2.08
CA ALA A 24 16.56 7.48 1.65
C ALA A 24 15.90 8.16 0.44
N ILE A 25 15.12 7.39 -0.30
CA ILE A 25 14.26 7.87 -1.37
C ILE A 25 12.82 7.53 -1.03
N LEU A 26 11.91 8.46 -1.32
CA LEU A 26 10.48 8.26 -1.16
C LEU A 26 9.93 7.44 -2.32
N ALA A 27 9.10 6.45 -2.01
CA ALA A 27 8.44 5.64 -3.02
C ALA A 27 7.03 5.24 -2.61
N ARG A 28 6.16 4.97 -3.61
CA ARG A 28 4.84 4.35 -3.39
C ARG A 28 4.86 2.91 -3.85
N VAL A 29 4.48 1.98 -2.98
CA VAL A 29 4.36 0.56 -3.30
C VAL A 29 3.19 0.35 -4.26
N VAL A 30 3.45 -0.24 -5.42
CA VAL A 30 2.42 -0.52 -6.44
C VAL A 30 2.12 -2.01 -6.60
N ARG A 31 3.01 -2.87 -6.09
CA ARG A 31 2.85 -4.32 -6.11
C ARG A 31 3.65 -4.93 -4.98
N VAL A 32 3.09 -5.93 -4.30
CA VAL A 32 3.79 -6.72 -3.27
C VAL A 32 3.80 -8.18 -3.68
N ASP A 33 4.99 -8.75 -3.69
CA ASP A 33 5.26 -10.18 -3.77
C ASP A 33 5.86 -10.63 -2.42
N ARG A 34 5.88 -11.93 -2.11
CA ARG A 34 6.33 -12.38 -0.78
C ARG A 34 7.78 -11.93 -0.47
N GLY A 35 7.94 -10.93 0.40
CA GLY A 35 9.23 -10.37 0.83
C GLY A 35 9.85 -9.36 -0.15
N GLU A 36 9.21 -9.10 -1.28
CA GLU A 36 9.66 -8.17 -2.32
C GLU A 36 8.51 -7.28 -2.79
N PHE A 37 8.82 -6.13 -3.36
CA PHE A 37 7.78 -5.25 -3.90
C PHE A 37 8.33 -4.38 -5.01
N ASP A 38 7.43 -3.94 -5.89
CA ASP A 38 7.73 -2.87 -6.83
C ASP A 38 7.21 -1.56 -6.25
N ALA A 39 8.03 -0.52 -6.31
CA ALA A 39 7.68 0.81 -5.86
C ALA A 39 8.00 1.85 -6.92
N VAL A 40 7.11 2.83 -7.09
CA VAL A 40 7.33 3.99 -7.95
C VAL A 40 8.11 5.02 -7.15
N THR A 41 9.19 5.53 -7.73
CA THR A 41 9.96 6.69 -7.26
C THR A 41 9.86 7.80 -8.31
N GLU A 42 10.38 8.99 -8.01
CA GLU A 42 10.50 10.07 -9.01
C GLU A 42 11.37 9.68 -10.22
N HIS A 43 12.22 8.66 -10.07
CA HIS A 43 13.11 8.15 -11.12
C HIS A 43 12.56 6.90 -11.83
N GLY A 44 11.32 6.50 -11.53
CA GLY A 44 10.66 5.34 -12.10
C GLY A 44 10.53 4.18 -11.11
N ILE A 45 10.17 3.00 -11.65
CA ILE A 45 9.90 1.82 -10.84
C ILE A 45 11.20 1.16 -10.40
N VAL A 46 11.28 0.83 -9.11
CA VAL A 46 12.39 0.11 -8.49
C VAL A 46 11.92 -1.15 -7.78
N ARG A 47 12.82 -2.12 -7.62
CA ARG A 47 12.57 -3.33 -6.84
C ARG A 47 13.03 -3.10 -5.40
N GLY A 48 12.14 -3.35 -4.45
CA GLY A 48 12.40 -3.27 -3.02
C GLY A 48 12.32 -4.64 -2.36
N THR A 49 13.08 -4.82 -1.28
CA THR A 49 13.00 -5.99 -0.39
C THR A 49 12.63 -5.54 1.01
N GLY A 50 11.67 -6.21 1.62
CA GLY A 50 11.17 -5.88 2.95
C GLY A 50 9.88 -6.60 3.29
N THR A 51 9.51 -6.60 4.57
CA THR A 51 8.28 -7.18 5.07
C THR A 51 7.34 -6.09 5.59
N ALA A 52 6.09 -6.47 5.92
CA ALA A 52 5.05 -5.58 6.43
C ALA A 52 4.58 -4.46 5.47
N THR A 53 5.00 -4.50 4.21
CA THR A 53 4.50 -3.62 3.14
C THR A 53 3.19 -4.15 2.56
N CYS A 54 2.38 -3.24 2.06
CA CYS A 54 1.15 -3.48 1.33
C CYS A 54 1.08 -2.56 0.10
N THR A 55 0.30 -2.95 -0.90
CA THR A 55 0.05 -2.08 -2.06
C THR A 55 -0.59 -0.78 -1.60
N GLY A 56 -0.05 0.33 -2.08
CA GLY A 56 -0.45 1.68 -1.72
C GLY A 56 0.30 2.31 -0.55
N ASP A 57 1.18 1.56 0.13
CA ASP A 57 2.06 2.13 1.15
C ASP A 57 3.02 3.16 0.57
N TRP A 58 3.25 4.22 1.35
CA TRP A 58 4.41 5.09 1.18
C TRP A 58 5.57 4.54 1.98
N VAL A 59 6.75 4.49 1.37
CA VAL A 59 7.94 3.87 1.96
C VAL A 59 9.17 4.73 1.76
N ALA A 60 10.04 4.72 2.76
CA ALA A 60 11.40 5.20 2.65
C ALA A 60 12.29 4.02 2.24
N LEU A 61 13.03 4.17 1.14
CA LEU A 61 13.91 3.14 0.60
C LEU A 61 15.36 3.59 0.61
N ARG A 62 16.29 2.64 0.77
CA ARG A 62 17.73 2.89 0.60
C ARG A 62 18.24 2.13 -0.60
N PRO A 63 18.97 2.77 -1.53
CA PRO A 63 19.64 2.05 -2.61
C PRO A 63 20.58 0.98 -2.05
N LEU A 64 20.52 -0.22 -2.64
CA LEU A 64 21.48 -1.30 -2.42
C LEU A 64 22.34 -1.47 -3.67
N THR A 65 22.58 -2.71 -4.11
CA THR A 65 23.32 -3.01 -5.33
C THR A 65 22.41 -3.05 -6.56
N GLY A 66 22.86 -2.46 -7.67
CA GLY A 66 22.12 -2.45 -8.91
C GLY A 66 20.80 -1.67 -8.81
N ARG A 67 19.68 -2.32 -9.12
CA ARG A 67 18.33 -1.73 -9.06
C ARG A 67 17.55 -2.09 -7.78
N ASN A 68 18.19 -2.80 -6.84
CA ASN A 68 17.56 -3.26 -5.62
C ASN A 68 17.63 -2.19 -4.53
N HIS A 69 16.57 -2.13 -3.72
CA HIS A 69 16.45 -1.18 -2.62
C HIS A 69 16.00 -1.90 -1.35
N GLY A 70 16.56 -1.50 -0.21
CA GLY A 70 16.15 -1.98 1.10
C GLY A 70 15.06 -1.09 1.68
N LEU A 71 14.04 -1.68 2.27
CA LEU A 71 13.04 -0.94 3.05
C LEU A 71 13.70 -0.33 4.29
N VAL A 72 13.63 1.00 4.42
CA VAL A 72 14.03 1.72 5.65
C VAL A 72 12.84 1.81 6.59
N ALA A 73 11.68 2.21 6.07
CA ALA A 73 10.45 2.32 6.84
C ALA A 73 9.22 2.32 5.93
N VAL A 74 8.08 1.90 6.48
CA VAL A 74 6.75 2.18 5.95
C VAL A 74 6.24 3.43 6.68
N LEU A 75 5.85 4.46 5.94
CA LEU A 75 5.31 5.69 6.53
C LEU A 75 3.92 5.42 7.13
N PRO A 76 3.45 6.22 8.11
CA PRO A 76 2.20 5.97 8.84
C PRO A 76 0.97 5.91 7.90
N ARG A 77 0.30 4.77 7.81
CA ARG A 77 -0.88 4.60 6.94
C ARG A 77 -2.03 5.51 7.36
N ARG A 78 -2.57 6.30 6.43
CA ARG A 78 -3.79 7.09 6.64
C ARG A 78 -5.04 6.23 6.60
N THR A 79 -5.09 5.30 5.65
CA THR A 79 -6.18 4.34 5.51
C THR A 79 -5.58 2.95 5.33
N ALA A 80 -6.30 1.92 5.78
CA ALA A 80 -5.86 0.54 5.62
C ALA A 80 -7.08 -0.38 5.52
N ILE A 81 -7.17 -1.12 4.41
CA ILE A 81 -8.14 -2.20 4.27
C ILE A 81 -7.54 -3.43 4.91
N VAL A 82 -8.14 -3.88 6.00
CA VAL A 82 -7.62 -4.98 6.82
C VAL A 82 -8.59 -6.16 6.78
N ARG A 83 -8.06 -7.34 6.51
CA ARG A 83 -8.81 -8.59 6.70
C ARG A 83 -8.62 -9.07 8.12
N ALA A 84 -9.67 -8.91 8.93
CA ALA A 84 -9.78 -9.63 10.19
C ALA A 84 -9.97 -11.13 9.88
N SER A 85 -9.12 -11.99 10.45
CA SER A 85 -9.32 -13.43 10.42
C SER A 85 -9.86 -13.91 11.77
N ALA A 86 -10.84 -14.81 11.75
CA ALA A 86 -11.42 -15.38 12.96
C ALA A 86 -10.40 -16.32 13.64
N GLY A 87 -9.63 -15.79 14.58
CA GLY A 87 -8.69 -16.56 15.40
C GLY A 87 -7.87 -15.65 16.32
N SER A 88 -7.71 -16.05 17.59
CA SER A 88 -7.09 -15.25 18.67
C SER A 88 -5.57 -15.03 18.53
N THR A 89 -4.94 -15.57 17.50
CA THR A 89 -3.47 -15.55 17.32
C THR A 89 -3.00 -15.08 15.94
N SER A 90 -3.90 -14.80 15.00
CA SER A 90 -3.52 -14.39 13.64
C SER A 90 -3.52 -12.87 13.52
N ALA A 91 -2.34 -12.28 13.33
CA ALA A 91 -2.20 -10.85 13.08
C ALA A 91 -3.05 -10.44 11.87
N ALA A 92 -3.77 -9.32 12.00
CA ALA A 92 -4.64 -8.82 10.95
C ALA A 92 -3.82 -8.50 9.68
N GLN A 93 -4.27 -8.96 8.52
CA GLN A 93 -3.53 -8.77 7.26
C GLN A 93 -4.03 -7.50 6.55
N VAL A 94 -3.12 -6.59 6.21
CA VAL A 94 -3.43 -5.42 5.38
C VAL A 94 -3.47 -5.83 3.91
N LEU A 95 -4.60 -5.56 3.26
CA LEU A 95 -4.89 -5.89 1.86
C LEU A 95 -4.63 -4.71 0.91
N GLY A 96 -4.72 -3.48 1.42
CA GLY A 96 -4.38 -2.24 0.72
C GLY A 96 -4.24 -1.08 1.71
N ALA A 97 -3.41 -0.09 1.38
CA ALA A 97 -3.16 1.06 2.23
C ALA A 97 -3.21 2.38 1.45
N ASN A 98 -3.60 3.47 2.10
CA ASN A 98 -3.70 4.82 1.52
C ASN A 98 -4.54 4.85 0.23
N VAL A 99 -5.62 4.07 0.23
CA VAL A 99 -6.64 4.03 -0.82
C VAL A 99 -7.85 4.78 -0.29
N ASP A 100 -8.41 5.67 -1.12
CA ASP A 100 -9.61 6.46 -0.84
C ASP A 100 -10.84 5.93 -1.58
N THR A 101 -10.64 5.18 -2.66
CA THR A 101 -11.69 4.66 -3.52
C THR A 101 -11.58 3.14 -3.67
N VAL A 102 -12.62 2.42 -3.30
CA VAL A 102 -12.74 0.97 -3.51
C VAL A 102 -13.88 0.68 -4.47
N VAL A 103 -13.58 0.01 -5.58
CA VAL A 103 -14.59 -0.42 -6.55
C VAL A 103 -14.87 -1.91 -6.34
N VAL A 104 -16.12 -2.25 -6.07
CA VAL A 104 -16.59 -3.64 -6.00
C VAL A 104 -17.23 -3.99 -7.34
N THR A 105 -16.61 -4.90 -8.09
CA THR A 105 -17.12 -5.38 -9.37
C THR A 105 -17.68 -6.79 -9.22
N VAL A 106 -18.88 -7.01 -9.76
CA VAL A 106 -19.58 -8.30 -9.79
C VAL A 106 -19.88 -8.64 -11.24
N ALA A 107 -19.79 -9.92 -11.60
CA ALA A 107 -20.06 -10.36 -12.96
C ALA A 107 -21.55 -10.19 -13.28
N SER A 108 -21.87 -9.66 -14.46
CA SER A 108 -23.24 -9.37 -14.87
C SER A 108 -24.03 -10.62 -15.29
N ASP A 109 -23.36 -11.74 -15.48
CA ASP A 109 -23.90 -13.01 -15.98
C ASP A 109 -24.35 -13.98 -14.87
N THR A 110 -24.17 -13.59 -13.61
CA THR A 110 -24.50 -14.41 -12.44
C THR A 110 -25.47 -13.67 -11.51
N ALA A 111 -26.33 -14.43 -10.83
CA ALA A 111 -27.25 -13.84 -9.86
C ALA A 111 -26.47 -13.09 -8.78
N LEU A 112 -26.87 -11.83 -8.54
CA LEU A 112 -26.24 -10.96 -7.56
C LEU A 112 -26.42 -11.53 -6.15
N ASP A 113 -25.30 -11.94 -5.55
CA ASP A 113 -25.23 -12.31 -4.14
C ASP A 113 -25.10 -11.02 -3.30
N LEU A 114 -26.25 -10.47 -2.91
CA LEU A 114 -26.35 -9.26 -2.09
C LEU A 114 -25.54 -9.38 -0.79
N GLY A 115 -25.54 -10.54 -0.14
CA GLY A 115 -24.76 -10.77 1.08
C GLY A 115 -23.25 -10.69 0.85
N ARG A 116 -22.76 -11.11 -0.32
CA ARG A 116 -21.36 -10.94 -0.71
C ARG A 116 -21.00 -9.47 -0.95
N VAL A 117 -21.88 -8.71 -1.60
CA VAL A 117 -21.69 -7.27 -1.83
C VAL A 117 -21.66 -6.49 -0.52
N GLU A 118 -22.62 -6.72 0.38
CA GLU A 118 -22.66 -6.11 1.72
C GLU A 118 -21.39 -6.39 2.53
N ARG A 119 -20.85 -7.61 2.43
CA ARG A 119 -19.62 -7.98 3.12
C ARG A 119 -18.39 -7.28 2.55
N TYR A 120 -18.32 -7.05 1.23
CA TYR A 120 -17.25 -6.24 0.63
C TYR A 120 -17.37 -4.75 1.00
N LEU A 121 -18.59 -4.21 1.02
CA LEU A 121 -18.85 -2.84 1.47
C LEU A 121 -18.46 -2.66 2.93
N THR A 122 -18.76 -3.62 3.81
CA THR A 122 -18.35 -3.60 5.21
C THR A 122 -16.82 -3.57 5.37
N LEU A 123 -16.08 -4.31 4.54
CA LEU A 123 -14.60 -4.29 4.56
C LEU A 123 -14.03 -2.96 4.05
N ALA A 124 -14.65 -2.35 3.04
CA ALA A 124 -14.27 -1.03 2.54
C ALA A 124 -14.64 0.10 3.53
N TRP A 125 -15.73 -0.04 4.28
CA TRP A 125 -16.14 0.94 5.28
C TRP A 125 -15.29 0.89 6.54
N GLY A 126 -14.80 -0.30 6.91
CA GLY A 126 -13.91 -0.49 8.06
C GLY A 126 -12.49 0.06 7.89
N SER A 127 -12.12 0.58 6.70
CA SER A 127 -10.74 0.99 6.39
C SER A 127 -10.37 2.45 6.66
N GLY A 128 -11.31 3.22 7.23
CA GLY A 128 -11.13 4.63 7.59
C GLY A 128 -12.11 5.53 6.85
N GLY A 129 -12.88 6.31 7.61
CA GLY A 129 -13.60 7.49 7.15
C GLY A 129 -12.81 8.76 7.44
#